data_AF-A0A8J3T6C7-F1
#
_entry.id   AF-A0A8J3T6C7-F1
#
_cell.length_a   1.000
_cell.length_b   1.000
_cell.length_c   1.000
_cell.angle_alpha   90.00
_cell.angle_beta   90.00
_cell.angle_gamma   90.00
#
_symmetry.space_group_name_H-M   'P 1'
#
loop_
_entity.id
_entity.type
_entity.pdbx_description
1 polymer ?
#
loop_
_entity_poly.entity_id
_entity_poly.type
_entity_poly.pdbx_seq_one_letter_code
_entity_poly.pdbx_strand_id
1 'polypeptide(L)' 'MPSVAGRERRTYGTGGQVPFATRMPKWLKEEYDAAAQRQGLSLSRLLEELIKLEPLLSPREADDQSADQLSA' A
#
# COMPACT_ATOMS: atom_id res chain seq x y z
N MET A 1 39.61 33.76 -14.83
CA MET A 1 38.60 33.00 -15.59
C MET A 1 39.15 31.59 -15.75
N PRO A 2 38.45 30.50 -15.36
CA PRO A 2 36.99 30.33 -15.46
C PRO A 2 36.29 29.98 -14.14
N SER A 3 35.06 30.47 -14.04
CA SER A 3 34.01 30.06 -13.10
C SER A 3 33.60 28.61 -13.40
N VAL A 4 33.71 27.71 -12.41
CA VAL A 4 33.11 26.39 -12.51
C VAL A 4 31.60 26.53 -12.27
N ALA A 5 30.86 26.81 -13.34
CA ALA A 5 29.42 26.61 -13.39
C ALA A 5 29.19 25.09 -13.39
N GLY A 6 28.94 24.51 -12.21
CA GLY A 6 28.94 23.06 -12.12
C GLY A 6 28.51 22.53 -10.79
N ARG A 7 27.24 22.76 -10.43
CA ARG A 7 26.33 21.79 -9.81
C ARG A 7 25.11 22.54 -9.33
N GLU A 8 24.16 22.67 -10.24
CA GLU A 8 22.76 22.84 -9.85
C GLU A 8 22.42 21.65 -8.94
N ARG A 9 22.32 21.91 -7.62
CA ARG A 9 21.79 20.94 -6.68
C ARG A 9 20.36 20.71 -7.12
N ARG A 10 20.06 19.51 -7.63
CA ARG A 10 18.69 19.05 -7.86
C ARG A 10 17.92 19.32 -6.56
N THR A 11 16.99 20.27 -6.59
CA THR A 11 15.98 20.41 -5.55
C THR A 11 15.21 19.11 -5.55
N TYR A 12 15.42 18.28 -4.53
CA TYR A 12 14.64 17.07 -4.34
C TYR A 12 13.16 17.45 -4.45
N GLY A 13 12.52 16.94 -5.50
CA GLY A 13 11.19 17.35 -5.92
C GLY A 13 10.18 17.10 -4.81
N THR A 14 9.48 18.18 -4.48
CA THR A 14 8.04 18.25 -4.23
C THR A 14 7.44 17.05 -3.49
N GLY A 15 7.14 17.22 -2.20
CA GLY A 15 6.25 16.35 -1.43
C GLY A 15 4.81 16.39 -1.95
N GLY A 16 4.60 15.83 -3.15
CA GLY A 16 3.33 15.72 -3.83
C GLY A 16 2.78 14.29 -3.77
N GLN A 17 1.46 14.17 -3.91
CA GLN A 17 0.77 12.88 -4.00
C GLN A 17 1.26 12.12 -5.24
N VAL A 18 1.91 10.97 -5.03
CA VAL A 18 2.33 10.09 -6.13
C VAL A 18 1.14 9.22 -6.53
N PRO A 19 0.73 9.20 -7.81
CA PRO A 19 -0.34 8.32 -8.25
C PRO A 19 0.13 6.86 -8.13
N PHE A 20 -0.54 6.10 -7.27
CA PHE A 20 -0.29 4.66 -7.10
C PHE A 20 -1.26 3.88 -7.98
N ALA A 21 -0.73 3.20 -9.01
CA ALA A 21 -1.51 2.38 -9.92
C ALA A 21 -1.06 0.92 -9.80
N THR A 22 -1.83 0.11 -9.08
CA THR A 22 -1.57 -1.31 -8.90
C THR A 22 -2.57 -2.15 -9.66
N ARG A 23 -2.08 -3.16 -10.38
CA ARG A 23 -2.94 -4.16 -11.02
C ARG A 23 -3.39 -5.15 -9.94
N MET A 24 -4.70 -5.26 -9.75
CA MET A 24 -5.31 -6.23 -8.84
C MET A 24 -6.25 -7.16 -9.61
N PRO A 25 -6.37 -8.43 -9.20
CA PRO A 25 -7.41 -9.32 -9.69
C PRO A 25 -8.81 -8.74 -9.48
N LYS A 26 -9.74 -9.02 -10.40
CA LYS A 26 -11.09 -8.45 -10.37
C LYS A 26 -11.86 -8.82 -9.10
N TRP A 27 -11.79 -10.10 -8.68
CA TRP A 27 -12.46 -10.59 -7.48
C TRP A 27 -11.99 -9.84 -6.22
N LEU A 28 -10.68 -9.60 -6.11
CA LEU A 28 -10.09 -8.91 -4.97
C LEU A 28 -10.51 -7.44 -4.94
N LYS A 29 -10.57 -6.80 -6.10
CA LYS A 29 -11.09 -5.43 -6.21
C LYS A 29 -12.54 -5.34 -5.72
N GLU A 30 -13.39 -6.28 -6.13
CA GLU A 30 -14.81 -6.30 -5.73
C GLU A 30 -14.99 -6.44 -4.21
N GLU A 31 -14.16 -7.26 -3.55
CA GLU A 31 -14.16 -7.39 -2.09
C GLU A 31 -13.81 -6.07 -1.40
N TYR A 32 -12.75 -5.40 -1.84
CA TYR A 32 -12.37 -4.10 -1.25
C TYR A 32 -13.37 -2.99 -1.58
N ASP A 33 -13.99 -2.99 -2.77
CA ASP A 33 -15.05 -2.06 -3.11
C ASP A 33 -16.27 -2.25 -2.19
N ALA A 34 -16.66 -3.49 -1.90
CA ALA A 34 -17.74 -3.79 -0.95
C ALA A 34 -17.38 -3.34 0.48
N ALA A 35 -16.13 -3.55 0.91
CA ALA A 35 -15.65 -3.08 2.21
C ALA A 35 -15.65 -1.54 2.31
N ALA A 36 -15.23 -0.86 1.26
CA ALA A 36 -15.22 0.61 1.19
C ALA A 36 -16.65 1.18 1.27
N GLN A 37 -17.61 0.57 0.56
CA GLN A 37 -19.01 0.97 0.61
C GLN A 37 -19.63 0.84 2.00
N ARG A 38 -19.31 -0.23 2.75
CA ARG A 38 -19.80 -0.41 4.14
C ARG A 38 -19.31 0.68 5.09
N GLN A 39 -18.14 1.24 4.81
CA GLN A 39 -17.52 2.29 5.62
C GLN A 39 -17.82 3.70 5.07
N GLY A 40 -18.54 3.82 3.95
CA GLY A 40 -18.81 5.10 3.29
C GLY A 40 -17.56 5.77 2.72
N LEU A 41 -16.51 4.99 2.42
CA LEU A 41 -15.23 5.46 1.90
C LEU A 41 -15.10 5.14 0.40
N SER A 42 -14.21 5.87 -0.27
CA SER A 42 -13.74 5.46 -1.60
C SER A 42 -12.71 4.34 -1.49
N LEU A 43 -12.59 3.50 -2.53
CA LEU A 43 -11.59 2.43 -2.58
C LEU A 43 -10.17 2.94 -2.32
N SER A 44 -9.78 4.05 -2.96
CA SER A 44 -8.47 4.66 -2.76
C SER A 44 -8.26 5.08 -1.31
N ARG A 45 -9.29 5.63 -0.66
CA ARG A 45 -9.20 6.07 0.74
C ARG A 45 -9.06 4.89 1.70
N LEU A 46 -9.83 3.82 1.47
CA LEU A 46 -9.72 2.59 2.24
C LEU A 46 -8.30 2.01 2.15
N LEU A 47 -7.74 1.94 0.93
CA LEU A 47 -6.38 1.42 0.73
C LEU A 47 -5.32 2.31 1.40
N GLU A 48 -5.46 3.63 1.37
CA GLU A 48 -4.56 4.53 2.10
C GLU A 48 -4.60 4.28 3.62
N GLU A 49 -5.78 4.02 4.18
CA GLU A 49 -5.94 3.72 5.61
C GLU A 49 -5.32 2.36 5.96
N LEU A 50 -5.53 1.35 5.12
CA LEU A 50 -4.89 0.04 5.29
C LEU A 50 -3.36 0.13 5.22
N ILE A 51 -2.80 0.87 4.27
CA ILE A 51 -1.35 1.07 4.15
C ILE A 51 -0.78 1.80 5.36
N LYS A 52 -1.51 2.75 5.95
CA LYS A 52 -1.07 3.41 7.20
C LYS A 52 -1.11 2.47 8.41
N LEU A 53 -2.02 1.51 8.40
CA LEU A 53 -2.16 0.50 9.44
C LEU A 53 -1.20 -0.70 9.23
N GLU A 54 -0.75 -0.96 8.01
CA GLU A 54 0.15 -2.07 7.67
C GLU A 54 1.44 -2.07 8.52
N PRO A 55 2.13 -0.94 8.77
CA PRO A 55 3.27 -0.89 9.68
C PRO A 55 2.94 -1.23 11.14
N LEU A 56 1.67 -1.13 11.54
CA LEU A 56 1.18 -1.42 12.88
C LEU A 56 0.72 -2.87 13.03
N LEU A 57 0.43 -3.54 11.90
CA LEU A 57 0.17 -4.97 11.87
C LEU A 57 1.54 -5.65 11.88
N SER A 58 1.95 -6.16 13.05
CA SER A 58 3.02 -7.16 13.09
C SER A 58 2.68 -8.23 12.05
N PRO A 59 3.63 -8.65 11.19
CA PRO A 59 3.38 -9.68 10.18
C PRO A 59 2.89 -10.91 10.92
N ARG A 60 1.57 -11.12 10.87
CA ARG A 60 0.90 -12.17 11.62
C ARG A 60 1.18 -13.45 10.86
N GLU A 61 2.19 -14.17 11.35
CA GLU A 61 2.28 -15.63 11.39
C GLU A 61 1.51 -16.30 10.23
N ALA A 62 2.18 -16.45 9.10
CA ALA A 62 1.70 -17.23 7.96
C ALA A 62 1.88 -18.75 8.16
N ASP A 63 1.96 -19.24 9.39
CA ASP A 63 2.11 -20.66 9.72
C ASP A 63 1.33 -20.94 11.01
N ASP A 64 0.11 -21.51 10.92
CA ASP A 64 -0.41 -22.51 11.90
C ASP A 64 -1.85 -23.03 11.66
N GLN A 65 -2.40 -22.99 10.45
CA GLN A 65 -3.73 -23.61 10.19
C GLN A 65 -3.77 -24.54 8.97
N SER A 66 -2.65 -25.18 8.62
CA SER A 66 -2.62 -26.16 7.52
C SER A 66 -1.67 -27.33 7.82
N ALA A 67 -1.91 -28.09 8.89
CA ALA A 67 -1.36 -29.46 8.98
C ALA A 67 -2.00 -30.39 10.03
N ASP A 68 -2.53 -29.90 11.15
CA ASP A 68 -2.71 -30.77 12.33
C ASP A 68 -4.17 -31.16 12.70
N GLN A 69 -5.07 -31.26 11.71
CA GLN A 69 -6.40 -31.88 11.91
C GLN A 69 -6.57 -33.23 11.19
N LEU A 70 -5.48 -33.82 10.68
CA LEU A 70 -5.51 -35.14 10.04
C LEU A 70 -4.86 -36.26 10.88
N SER A 71 -4.58 -36.03 12.17
CA SER A 71 -4.04 -37.09 13.04
C SER A 71 -4.43 -36.89 14.51
N ALA A 72 -5.65 -37.29 14.87
CA ALA A 72 -5.99 -37.79 16.20
C ALA A 72 -7.24 -38.66 16.13
#